data_AF-A0A1B6KQW8-F1
#
_entry.id   AF-A0A1B6KQW8-F1
#
_cell.length_a   1.000
_cell.length_b   1.000
_cell.length_c   1.000
_cell.angle_alpha   90.00
_cell.angle_beta   90.00
_cell.angle_gamma   90.00
#
_symmetry.space_group_name_H-M   'P 1'
#
loop_
_entity.id
_entity.type
_entity.pdbx_description
1 polymer ?
#
loop_
_entity_poly.entity_id
_entity_poly.type
_entity_poly.pdbx_seq_one_letter_code
_entity_poly.pdbx_strand_id
1 'polypeptide(L)'
;MATAVVPPSLTAPLASQGIPLPDYIDFLLSPDTPLDFHVNVGDPELCPKERIGAVRWMLIARSRVLRVMLLQSNLRPDKEMDITDMDPGTFKDFLVFLYGHDNTSSLKLEAAVSLLCAA
;
A
#
# COMPACT_ATOMS: atom_id res chain seq x y z
N MET A 1 9.62 -15.47 -41.92
CA MET A 1 10.03 -14.97 -40.59
C MET A 1 8.90 -14.09 -40.06
N ALA A 2 8.13 -14.58 -39.10
CA ALA A 2 7.04 -13.84 -38.48
C ALA A 2 7.57 -13.21 -37.18
N THR A 3 7.58 -11.88 -37.12
CA THR A 3 7.89 -11.11 -35.91
C THR A 3 6.73 -11.24 -34.94
N ALA A 4 6.96 -11.90 -33.81
CA ALA A 4 6.04 -11.92 -32.68
C ALA A 4 6.03 -10.52 -32.03
N VAL A 5 4.88 -9.86 -32.04
CA VAL A 5 4.63 -8.66 -31.25
C VAL A 5 4.38 -9.11 -29.82
N VAL A 6 5.33 -8.84 -28.94
CA VAL A 6 5.19 -9.06 -27.50
C VAL A 6 4.22 -8.00 -26.96
N PRO A 7 3.12 -8.37 -26.29
CA PRO A 7 2.22 -7.39 -25.70
C PRO A 7 2.91 -6.74 -24.49
N PRO A 8 2.68 -5.44 -24.24
CA PRO A 8 3.22 -4.78 -23.05
C PRO A 8 2.64 -5.46 -21.80
N SER A 9 3.54 -5.76 -20.86
CA SER A 9 3.24 -6.28 -19.53
C SER A 9 2.14 -5.48 -18.84
N LEU A 10 1.02 -6.15 -18.56
CA LEU A 10 -0.07 -5.69 -17.70
C LEU A 10 0.41 -5.68 -16.24
N THR A 11 1.04 -4.60 -15.81
CA THR A 11 1.24 -4.28 -14.39
C THR A 11 1.54 -2.79 -14.23
N ALA A 12 0.66 -1.95 -14.78
CA ALA A 12 0.48 -0.62 -14.21
C ALA A 12 -0.38 -0.79 -12.95
N PRO A 13 -0.12 -0.03 -11.86
CA PRO A 13 -1.09 0.06 -10.77
C PRO A 13 -2.44 0.40 -11.39
N LEU A 14 -3.50 -0.26 -10.95
CA LEU A 14 -4.86 0.08 -11.31
C LEU A 14 -5.22 1.41 -10.63
N ALA A 15 -4.55 2.48 -11.02
CA ALA A 15 -4.86 3.83 -10.63
C ALA A 15 -6.29 4.11 -11.07
N SER A 16 -7.12 4.41 -10.08
CA SER A 16 -8.46 4.94 -10.19
C SER A 16 -8.56 5.99 -11.30
N GLN A 17 -9.75 6.13 -11.88
CA GLN A 17 -9.98 7.08 -12.96
C GLN A 17 -9.51 8.51 -12.60
N GLY A 18 -8.39 8.94 -13.18
CA GLY A 18 -8.11 10.30 -13.62
C GLY A 18 -8.07 11.45 -12.60
N ILE A 19 -8.29 11.22 -11.31
CA ILE A 19 -8.14 12.26 -10.28
C ILE A 19 -6.69 12.21 -9.79
N PRO A 20 -5.87 13.25 -10.04
CA PRO A 20 -4.54 13.33 -9.48
C PRO A 20 -4.63 13.29 -7.96
N LEU A 21 -3.75 12.50 -7.33
CA LEU A 21 -3.60 12.52 -5.89
C LEU A 21 -3.09 13.91 -5.46
N PRO A 22 -3.40 14.36 -4.24
CA PRO A 22 -2.75 15.53 -3.68
C PRO A 22 -1.22 15.34 -3.63
N ASP A 23 -0.45 16.39 -3.92
CA ASP A 23 1.03 16.33 -3.96
C ASP A 23 1.66 15.68 -2.73
N TYR A 24 1.08 15.89 -1.53
CA TYR A 24 1.59 15.30 -0.30
C TYR A 24 1.39 13.78 -0.24
N ILE A 25 0.31 13.24 -0.84
CA ILE A 25 0.09 11.80 -0.92
C ILE A 25 1.09 11.19 -1.89
N ASP A 26 1.27 11.79 -3.06
CA ASP A 26 2.27 11.34 -4.04
C ASP A 26 3.67 11.35 -3.44
N PHE A 27 4.02 12.39 -2.70
CA PHE A 27 5.27 12.44 -1.94
C PHE A 27 5.37 11.31 -0.91
N LEU A 28 4.32 11.03 -0.13
CA LEU A 28 4.35 9.98 0.89
C LEU A 28 4.35 8.55 0.33
N LEU A 29 3.88 8.34 -0.90
CA LEU A 29 3.88 7.01 -1.55
C LEU A 29 5.09 6.78 -2.45
N SER A 30 5.89 7.81 -2.72
CA SER A 30 7.09 7.67 -3.54
C SER A 30 8.11 6.74 -2.85
N PRO A 31 8.71 5.79 -3.61
CA PRO A 31 9.66 4.82 -3.06
C PRO A 31 10.94 5.47 -2.53
N ASP A 32 11.30 6.66 -3.02
CA ASP A 32 12.51 7.38 -2.63
C ASP A 32 12.32 8.27 -1.40
N THR A 33 11.08 8.39 -0.89
CA THR A 33 10.79 9.23 0.26
C THR A 33 11.35 8.59 1.54
N PRO A 34 12.21 9.31 2.29
CA PRO A 34 12.90 8.76 3.46
C PRO A 34 11.98 8.71 4.69
N LEU A 35 11.00 7.81 4.67
CA LEU A 35 10.04 7.64 5.75
C LEU A 35 10.63 6.91 6.96
N ASP A 36 10.01 7.10 8.13
CA ASP A 36 10.50 6.63 9.43
C ASP A 36 10.26 5.14 9.67
N PHE A 37 9.44 4.50 8.83
CA PHE A 37 9.03 3.11 8.94
C PHE A 37 8.77 2.49 7.56
N HIS A 38 8.93 1.18 7.47
CA HIS A 38 8.67 0.42 6.25
C HIS A 38 7.82 -0.81 6.54
N VAL A 39 7.04 -1.22 5.55
CA VAL A 39 6.20 -2.41 5.61
C VAL A 39 6.54 -3.26 4.41
N ASN A 40 6.96 -4.49 4.66
CA ASN A 40 7.13 -5.45 3.58
C ASN A 40 5.79 -6.17 3.37
N VAL A 41 5.16 -5.92 2.23
CA VAL A 41 3.80 -6.37 1.91
C VAL A 41 3.82 -7.42 0.83
N GLY A 42 3.02 -8.47 1.00
CA GLY A 42 2.86 -9.56 0.06
C GLY A 42 3.56 -10.85 0.52
N ASP A 43 3.11 -11.95 -0.05
CA ASP A 43 3.64 -13.29 0.16
C ASP A 43 4.42 -13.72 -1.09
N PRO A 44 5.75 -13.93 -1.02
CA PRO A 44 6.57 -14.35 -2.16
C PRO A 44 6.08 -15.61 -2.88
N GLU A 45 5.28 -16.45 -2.22
CA GLU A 45 4.69 -17.66 -2.82
C GLU A 45 3.47 -17.36 -3.70
N LEU A 46 2.79 -16.22 -3.47
CA LEU A 46 1.54 -15.84 -4.15
C LEU A 46 1.69 -14.58 -5.01
N CYS A 47 2.47 -13.59 -4.56
CA CYS A 47 2.66 -12.31 -5.22
C CYS A 47 4.05 -11.70 -4.94
N PRO A 48 4.52 -10.75 -5.76
CA PRO A 48 5.76 -10.05 -5.48
C PRO A 48 5.67 -9.29 -4.15
N LYS A 49 6.63 -9.56 -3.26
CA LYS A 49 6.79 -8.81 -2.01
C LYS A 49 7.37 -7.44 -2.30
N GLU A 50 6.73 -6.40 -1.79
CA GLU A 50 7.14 -5.00 -1.96
C GLU A 50 7.47 -4.35 -0.62
N ARG A 51 8.58 -3.61 -0.53
CA ARG A 51 8.95 -2.82 0.65
C ARG A 51 8.42 -1.40 0.48
N ILE A 52 7.41 -1.04 1.27
CA ILE A 52 6.65 0.21 1.15
C ILE A 52 6.98 1.11 2.35
N GLY A 53 7.38 2.36 2.09
CA GLY A 53 7.58 3.36 3.15
C GLY A 53 6.23 3.82 3.74
N ALA A 54 6.19 4.07 5.05
CA ALA A 54 4.99 4.57 5.73
C ALA A 54 5.33 5.51 6.88
N VAL A 55 4.42 6.44 7.19
CA VAL A 55 4.53 7.31 8.39
C VAL A 55 4.00 6.53 9.60
N ARG A 56 4.91 6.06 10.47
CA ARG A 56 4.55 5.15 11.58
C ARG A 56 3.41 5.69 12.45
N TRP A 57 3.47 6.97 12.79
CA TRP A 57 2.48 7.59 13.67
C TRP A 57 1.11 7.76 13.01
N MET A 58 1.03 7.88 11.68
CA MET A 58 -0.27 7.88 10.98
C MET A 58 -0.93 6.50 11.05
N LEU A 59 -0.15 5.42 10.87
CA LEU A 59 -0.64 4.05 11.04
C LEU A 59 -1.21 3.84 12.45
N ILE A 60 -0.45 4.24 13.47
CA ILE A 60 -0.86 4.16 14.89
C ILE A 60 -2.09 5.00 15.18
N ALA A 61 -2.16 6.21 14.64
CA ALA A 61 -3.28 7.12 14.88
C ALA A 61 -4.57 6.62 14.23
N ARG A 62 -4.48 6.08 13.01
CA ARG A 62 -5.62 5.87 12.11
C ARG A 62 -6.09 4.41 12.00
N SER A 63 -5.34 3.42 12.52
CA SER A 63 -5.77 2.02 12.59
C SER A 63 -5.59 1.45 14.00
N ARG A 64 -6.66 0.88 14.57
CA ARG A 64 -6.62 0.22 15.89
C ARG A 64 -5.75 -1.03 15.88
N VAL A 65 -5.83 -1.82 14.81
CA VAL A 65 -5.04 -3.05 14.63
C VAL A 65 -3.55 -2.69 14.56
N LEU A 66 -3.18 -1.74 13.69
CA LEU A 66 -1.80 -1.29 13.57
C LEU A 66 -1.30 -0.59 14.83
N ARG A 67 -2.15 0.13 15.56
CA ARG A 67 -1.80 0.68 16.87
C ARG A 67 -1.39 -0.40 17.86
N VAL A 68 -2.21 -1.45 17.98
CA VAL A 68 -1.92 -2.59 18.86
C VAL A 68 -0.65 -3.29 18.40
N MET A 69 -0.52 -3.59 17.11
CA MET A 69 0.66 -4.24 16.55
C MET A 69 1.92 -3.40 16.78
N LEU A 70 1.92 -2.10 16.49
CA LEU A 70 3.13 -1.27 16.53
C LEU A 70 3.50 -0.75 17.93
N LEU A 71 2.57 -0.74 18.90
CA LEU A 71 2.83 -0.28 20.27
C LEU A 71 2.90 -1.40 21.31
N GLN A 72 2.17 -2.50 21.13
CA GLN A 72 2.06 -3.57 22.15
C GLN A 72 2.87 -4.81 21.80
N SER A 73 3.20 -5.03 20.54
CA SER A 73 4.16 -6.08 20.23
C SER A 73 5.53 -5.64 20.74
N ASN A 74 6.31 -6.59 21.25
CA ASN A 74 7.75 -6.42 21.40
C ASN A 74 8.45 -6.37 20.03
N LEU A 75 7.78 -5.87 18.97
CA LEU A 75 8.46 -5.44 17.76
C LEU A 75 9.54 -4.47 18.24
N ARG A 76 10.76 -4.95 18.07
CA ARG A 76 11.99 -4.28 18.43
C ARG A 76 11.98 -2.85 17.88
N PRO A 77 12.98 -2.01 18.20
CA PRO A 77 13.23 -0.77 17.48
C PRO A 77 13.41 -0.92 15.94
N ASP A 78 13.18 -2.11 15.38
CA ASP A 78 13.14 -2.40 13.96
C ASP A 78 12.11 -1.50 13.30
N LYS A 79 12.59 -0.69 12.36
CA LYS A 79 11.78 0.28 11.61
C LYS A 79 10.96 -0.41 10.51
N GLU A 80 10.63 -1.68 10.69
CA GLU A 80 10.03 -2.55 9.68
C GLU A 80 9.00 -3.52 10.28
N MET A 81 7.98 -3.88 9.50
CA MET A 81 7.12 -5.04 9.78
C MET A 81 6.76 -5.77 8.48
N ASP A 82 6.25 -6.99 8.60
CA ASP A 82 5.75 -7.80 7.49
C ASP A 82 4.23 -7.93 7.52
N ILE A 83 3.59 -7.83 6.36
CA ILE A 83 2.17 -8.13 6.13
C ILE A 83 2.09 -9.08 4.93
N THR A 84 1.78 -10.35 5.18
CA THR A 84 1.80 -11.40 4.15
C THR A 84 0.43 -11.68 3.54
N ASP A 85 -0.64 -11.31 4.23
CA ASP A 85 -2.03 -11.58 3.88
C ASP A 85 -2.70 -10.44 3.06
N MET A 86 -1.90 -9.51 2.54
CA MET A 86 -2.36 -8.36 1.77
C MET A 86 -1.49 -8.14 0.55
N ASP A 87 -2.09 -7.77 -0.58
CA ASP A 87 -1.34 -7.39 -1.76
C ASP A 87 -0.80 -5.94 -1.64
N PRO A 88 0.35 -5.63 -2.26
CA PRO A 88 0.95 -4.29 -2.20
C PRO A 88 0.04 -3.15 -2.70
N GLY A 89 -0.84 -3.43 -3.68
CA GLY A 89 -1.74 -2.44 -4.25
C GLY A 89 -2.81 -2.01 -3.24
N THR A 90 -3.50 -2.99 -2.65
CA THR A 90 -4.49 -2.76 -1.60
C THR A 90 -3.88 -2.05 -0.39
N PHE A 91 -2.63 -2.39 -0.02
CA PHE A 91 -1.96 -1.68 1.06
C PHE A 91 -1.68 -0.21 0.73
N LYS A 92 -1.31 0.12 -0.52
CA LYS A 92 -1.14 1.52 -0.95
C LYS A 92 -2.46 2.28 -0.92
N ASP A 93 -3.56 1.69 -1.39
CA ASP A 93 -4.90 2.29 -1.30
C ASP A 93 -5.31 2.52 0.16
N PHE A 94 -4.98 1.57 1.04
CA PHE A 94 -5.18 1.72 2.48
C PHE A 94 -4.35 2.87 3.07
N LEU A 95 -3.09 3.05 2.66
CA LEU A 95 -2.26 4.18 3.09
C LEU A 95 -2.86 5.53 2.65
N VAL A 96 -3.36 5.63 1.41
CA VAL A 96 -4.04 6.84 0.90
C VAL A 96 -5.20 7.22 1.82
N PHE A 97 -6.03 6.25 2.19
CA PHE A 97 -7.13 6.43 3.12
C PHE A 97 -6.66 6.84 4.53
N LEU A 98 -5.61 6.21 5.07
CA LEU A 98 -5.07 6.56 6.38
C LEU A 98 -4.49 7.98 6.41
N TYR A 99 -3.86 8.42 5.32
CA TYR A 99 -3.35 9.78 5.14
C TYR A 99 -4.45 10.84 4.88
N GLY A 100 -5.72 10.44 4.97
CA GLY A 100 -6.86 11.35 4.99
C GLY A 100 -7.35 11.76 3.61
N HIS A 101 -6.90 11.10 2.55
CA HIS A 101 -7.47 11.27 1.22
C HIS A 101 -8.48 10.14 0.96
N ASP A 102 -9.77 10.45 1.13
CA ASP A 102 -10.83 9.50 0.80
C ASP A 102 -11.12 9.55 -0.71
N ASN A 103 -10.50 8.65 -1.46
CA ASN A 103 -10.78 8.41 -2.87
C ASN A 103 -11.52 7.08 -3.09
N THR A 104 -12.13 6.51 -2.04
CA THR A 104 -12.74 5.17 -2.09
C THR A 104 -13.85 5.08 -3.14
N SER A 105 -14.57 6.17 -3.39
CA SER A 105 -15.60 6.25 -4.42
C SER A 105 -15.07 6.10 -5.86
N SER A 106 -13.76 6.26 -6.07
CA SER A 106 -13.11 6.12 -7.36
C SER A 106 -12.53 4.72 -7.61
N LEU A 107 -12.52 3.86 -6.59
CA LEU A 107 -12.01 2.50 -6.67
C LEU A 107 -12.92 1.63 -7.54
N LYS A 108 -12.31 0.73 -8.30
CA LYS A 108 -13.04 -0.37 -8.94
C LYS A 108 -13.56 -1.32 -7.87
N LEU A 109 -14.64 -2.05 -8.17
CA LEU A 109 -15.29 -2.96 -7.23
C LEU A 109 -14.31 -3.91 -6.54
N GLU A 110 -13.38 -4.52 -7.28
CA GLU A 110 -12.38 -5.44 -6.74
C GLU A 110 -11.48 -4.76 -5.69
N ALA A 111 -10.92 -3.59 -6.03
CA ALA A 111 -10.09 -2.83 -5.10
C ALA A 111 -10.88 -2.31 -3.89
N ALA A 112 -12.13 -1.90 -4.09
CA ALA A 112 -13.01 -1.48 -3.00
C ALA A 112 -13.32 -2.66 -2.05
N VAL A 113 -13.55 -3.87 -2.57
CA VAL A 113 -13.74 -5.08 -1.78
C VAL A 113 -12.47 -5.44 -1.02
N SER A 114 -11.30 -5.44 -1.68
CA SER A 114 -10.02 -5.71 -1.02
C SER A 114 -9.73 -4.70 0.10
N LEU A 115 -9.98 -3.41 -0.14
CA LEU A 115 -9.81 -2.36 0.86
C LEU A 115 -10.78 -2.55 2.03
N LEU A 116 -12.03 -2.92 1.77
CA LEU A 116 -13.01 -3.22 2.82
C LEU A 116 -12.57 -4.42 3.69
N CYS A 117 -11.95 -5.43 3.09
CA CYS A 117 -11.40 -6.57 3.83
C CYS A 117 -10.17 -6.20 4.68
N ALA A 118 -9.43 -5.16 4.27
CA ALA A 118 -8.22 -4.69 4.95
C ALA A 118 -8.48 -3.69 6.11
N ALA A 119 -9.60 -2.96 6.07
CA ALA A 119 -9.94 -1.87 7.00
C ALA A 119 -10.63 -2.33 8.29
#